data_AF-A0A2X1NAX5-F1
#
_entry.id   AF-A0A2X1NAX5-F1
#
_cell.length_a   1.000
_cell.length_b   1.000
_cell.length_c   1.000
_cell.angle_alpha   90.00
_cell.angle_beta   90.00
_cell.angle_gamma   90.00
#
_symmetry.space_group_name_H-M   'P 1'
#
loop_
_entity.id
_entity.type
_entity.pdbx_description
1 polymer ?
#
loop_
_entity_poly.entity_id
_entity_poly.type
_entity_poly.pdbx_seq_one_letter_code
_entity_poly.pdbx_strand_id
1 'polypeptide(L)' 'MHELSLCQSAVEIIQRQAEQHDVKRVTAVWLEIGALSCVEESAVRFSFEIVCHGTVAQGCDFTYRL' A
#
# COMPACT_ATOMS: atom_id res chain seq x y z
N MET A 1 12.16 9.14 6.91
CA MET A 1 11.47 8.58 5.73
C MET A 1 9.98 8.63 6.03
N HIS A 2 9.27 9.60 5.45
CA HIS A 2 7.86 9.88 5.72
C HIS A 2 6.93 8.94 4.92
N GLU A 3 7.42 8.50 3.75
CA GLU A 3 6.71 7.69 2.75
C GLU A 3 6.62 6.22 3.16
N LEU A 4 7.68 5.68 3.78
CA LEU A 4 7.70 4.30 4.26
C LEU A 4 6.67 4.09 5.36
N SER A 5 6.60 5.02 6.32
CA SER A 5 5.63 4.97 7.41
C SER A 5 4.18 5.01 6.89
N LEU A 6 3.91 5.84 5.88
CA LEU A 6 2.61 5.91 5.22
C LEU A 6 2.23 4.56 4.57
N CYS A 7 3.13 3.99 3.77
CA CYS A 7 2.89 2.70 3.11
C CYS A 7 2.75 1.56 4.12
N GLN A 8 3.55 1.57 5.20
CA GLN A 8 3.47 0.57 6.25
C GLN A 8 2.11 0.60 6.97
N SER A 9 1.62 1.78 7.34
CA SER A 9 0.27 1.93 7.90
C SER A 9 -0.81 1.48 6.91
N ALA A 10 -0.68 1.78 5.62
CA ALA A 10 -1.63 1.32 4.60
C ALA A 10 -1.66 -0.22 4.50
N VAL A 11 -0.49 -0.87 4.47
CA VAL A 11 -0.38 -2.33 4.40
C VAL A 11 -0.85 -3.01 5.68
N GLU A 12 -0.63 -2.42 6.86
CA GLU A 12 -1.21 -2.92 8.11
C GLU A 12 -2.74 -2.91 8.08
N ILE A 13 -3.36 -1.85 7.54
CA ILE A 13 -4.82 -1.78 7.37
C ILE A 13 -5.28 -2.88 6.43
N ILE A 14 -4.61 -3.05 5.29
CA ILE A 14 -4.95 -4.10 4.31
C ILE A 14 -4.85 -5.50 4.94
N GLN A 15 -3.79 -5.77 5.70
CA GLN A 15 -3.61 -7.05 6.38
C GLN A 15 -4.70 -7.31 7.42
N ARG A 16 -5.03 -6.32 8.27
CA ARG A 16 -6.11 -6.46 9.24
C ARG A 16 -7.46 -6.73 8.58
N GLN A 17 -7.76 -6.06 7.47
CA GLN A 17 -8.98 -6.32 6.71
C GLN A 17 -8.96 -7.72 6.08
N ALA A 18 -7.81 -8.15 5.55
CA ALA A 18 -7.69 -9.48 4.98
C ALA A 18 -7.88 -10.58 6.02
N GLU A 19 -7.32 -10.44 7.22
CA GLU A 19 -7.53 -11.36 8.34
C GLU A 19 -9.00 -11.39 8.78
N GLN A 20 -9.66 -10.23 8.86
CA GLN A 20 -11.07 -10.14 9.25
C GLN A 20 -12.04 -10.79 8.25
N HIS A 21 -11.68 -10.80 6.96
CA HIS A 21 -12.53 -11.28 5.87
C HIS A 21 -12.06 -12.62 5.28
N ASP A 22 -11.08 -13.29 5.89
CA ASP A 22 -10.43 -14.53 5.37
C ASP A 22 -9.94 -14.39 3.91
N VAL A 23 -9.43 -13.21 3.57
CA VAL A 23 -8.91 -12.89 2.23
C VAL A 23 -7.53 -13.49 2.07
N LYS A 24 -7.40 -14.41 1.12
CA LYS A 24 -6.13 -15.09 0.83
C LYS A 24 -5.18 -14.29 -0.06
N ARG A 25 -5.71 -13.34 -0.84
CA ARG A 25 -4.93 -12.50 -1.76
C ARG A 25 -5.69 -11.22 -2.11
N VAL A 26 -4.99 -10.11 -2.10
CA VAL A 26 -5.45 -8.83 -2.63
C VAL A 26 -5.05 -8.74 -4.10
N THR A 27 -6.00 -8.41 -4.98
CA THR A 27 -5.77 -8.32 -6.42
C THR A 27 -5.32 -6.93 -6.85
N ALA A 28 -5.89 -5.88 -6.26
CA ALA A 28 -5.57 -4.50 -6.57
C ALA A 28 -5.63 -3.61 -5.33
N VAL A 29 -4.78 -2.59 -5.29
CA VAL A 29 -4.75 -1.55 -4.26
C VAL A 29 -4.74 -0.20 -4.95
N TRP A 30 -5.72 0.64 -4.59
CA TRP A 30 -5.81 2.02 -5.03
C TRP A 30 -5.46 2.93 -3.86
N LEU A 31 -4.44 3.77 -4.06
CA LEU A 31 -4.03 4.75 -3.08
C LEU A 31 -4.22 6.16 -3.65
N GLU A 32 -5.10 6.92 -3.02
CA GLU A 32 -5.30 8.34 -3.29
C GLU A 32 -4.50 9.16 -2.27
N ILE A 33 -3.62 10.02 -2.74
CA ILE A 33 -2.82 10.89 -1.89
C ILE A 33 -3.04 12.34 -2.30
N GLY A 34 -3.53 13.16 -1.37
CA GLY A 34 -3.86 14.55 -1.68
C GLY A 34 -2.66 15.36 -2.14
N ALA A 35 -2.88 16.31 -3.05
CA ALA A 35 -1.85 17.16 -3.65
C ALA A 35 -0.97 17.94 -2.64
N LEU A 36 -1.42 18.14 -1.39
CA LEU A 36 -0.68 18.84 -0.33
C LEU A 36 0.28 17.93 0.46
N SER A 37 0.34 16.64 0.13
CA SER A 37 1.15 15.66 0.86
C SER A 37 2.64 15.74 0.48
N CYS A 38 2.98 16.41 -0.63
CA CYS A 38 4.35 16.55 -1.15
C CYS A 38 5.11 15.23 -1.29
N VAL A 39 4.40 14.10 -1.47
CA VAL A 39 5.02 12.78 -1.67
C VAL A 39 5.25 12.51 -3.15
N GLU A 40 6.39 11.89 -3.44
CA GLU A 40 6.75 11.48 -4.78
C GLU A 40 6.14 10.11 -5.10
N GLU A 41 5.46 9.99 -6.25
CA GLU A 41 4.83 8.74 -6.68
C GLU A 41 5.84 7.57 -6.70
N SER A 42 7.04 7.82 -7.21
CA SER A 42 8.11 6.82 -7.31
C SER A 42 8.49 6.27 -5.93
N ALA A 43 8.59 7.15 -4.92
CA ALA A 43 8.93 6.81 -3.55
C ALA A 43 7.81 6.03 -2.86
N VAL A 44 6.55 6.38 -3.12
CA VAL A 44 5.39 5.65 -2.62
C VAL A 44 5.32 4.25 -3.24
N ARG A 45 5.46 4.14 -4.58
CA ARG A 45 5.50 2.84 -5.28
C ARG A 45 6.60 1.94 -4.73
N PHE A 46 7.80 2.48 -4.61
CA PHE A 46 8.96 1.74 -4.09
C PHE A 46 8.74 1.29 -2.65
N SER A 47 8.27 2.21 -1.79
CA SER A 47 7.97 1.90 -0.39
C SER A 47 6.89 0.82 -0.29
N PHE A 48 5.83 0.91 -1.10
CA PHE A 48 4.75 -0.05 -1.15
C PHE A 48 5.23 -1.44 -1.59
N GLU A 49 6.03 -1.55 -2.65
CA GLU A 49 6.59 -2.84 -3.09
C GLU A 49 7.41 -3.52 -1.99
N ILE A 50 8.20 -2.75 -1.24
CA ILE A 50 8.99 -3.27 -0.11
C ILE A 50 8.08 -3.78 1.00
N VAL A 51 7.10 -2.97 1.43
CA VAL A 51 6.24 -3.33 2.58
C VAL A 51 5.22 -4.42 2.24
N CYS A 52 4.84 -4.57 0.96
CA CYS A 52 3.94 -5.63 0.52
C CYS A 52 4.62 -7.00 0.40
N HIS A 53 5.95 -7.06 0.39
CA HIS A 53 6.66 -8.32 0.29
C HIS A 53 6.35 -9.24 1.48
N GLY A 54 5.92 -10.48 1.21
CA GLY A 54 5.51 -11.45 2.22
C GLY A 54 4.10 -11.26 2.76
N THR A 55 3.30 -10.35 2.20
CA THR A 55 1.92 -10.07 2.64
C THR A 55 0.86 -10.56 1.64
N VAL A 56 -0.41 -10.51 2.03
CA VAL A 56 -1.56 -10.78 1.15
C VAL A 56 -1.66 -9.86 -0.08
N ALA A 57 -0.98 -8.71 -0.04
CA ALA A 57 -0.91 -7.73 -1.13
C ALA A 57 0.32 -7.89 -2.02
N GLN A 58 1.14 -8.91 -1.80
CA GLN A 58 2.26 -9.20 -2.68
C GLN A 58 1.78 -9.49 -4.12
N GLY A 59 2.34 -8.76 -5.10
CA GLY A 59 2.00 -8.93 -6.52
C GLY A 59 0.57 -8.52 -6.87
N CYS A 60 0.01 -7.54 -6.14
CA CYS A 60 -1.23 -6.88 -6.51
C CYS A 60 -0.99 -5.73 -7.49
N ASP A 61 -2.03 -5.35 -8.23
CA ASP A 61 -2.00 -4.14 -9.06
C ASP A 61 -2.07 -2.91 -8.16
N PHE A 62 -0.96 -2.18 -8.07
CA PHE A 62 -0.89 -0.93 -7.33
C PHE A 62 -1.15 0.27 -8.26
N THR A 63 -2.19 1.04 -7.95
CA THR A 63 -2.56 2.27 -8.66
C THR A 63 -2.47 3.47 -7.72
N TYR A 64 -1.80 4.52 -8.18
CA TYR A 64 -1.62 5.77 -7.47
C TYR A 64 -2.41 6.90 -8.16
N ARG A 65 -3.07 7.76 -7.37
CA ARG A 65 -3.77 8.96 -7.85
C ARG A 65 -3.48 10.15 -6.93
N LEU A 66 -3.23 11.31 -7.55
CA LEU A 66 -3.10 12.64 -6.94
C LEU A 66 -4.44 13.36 -6.86
#